data_AF-M3I4P7-F1
#
_entry.id   AF-M3I4P7-F1
#
_cell.length_a   1.000
_cell.length_b   1.000
_cell.length_c   1.000
_cell.angle_alpha   90.00
_cell.angle_beta   90.00
_cell.angle_gamma   90.00
#
_symmetry.space_group_name_H-M   'P 1'
#
loop_
_entity.id
_entity.type
_entity.pdbx_description
1 polymer ?
#
loop_
_entity_poly.entity_id
_entity_poly.type
_entity_poly.pdbx_seq_one_letter_code
_entity_poly.pdbx_strand_id
1 'polypeptide(L)'
;MIALEAKIATLRGLGVVVGVTAKTNGRSSEFSNAELAAIHEFGSPARHIPERSFLRKPLISNAAAIANLAKNAVGKFITGQITAEAALGALGEEAKNISKVAITEGIAPALKPATIKRKKSSKPLIDTGQLLNSITYEVRK
;
A
#
# COMPACT_ATOMS: atom_id res chain seq x y z
N MET A 1 -24.30 0.83 29.16
CA MET A 1 -22.83 0.87 28.98
C MET A 1 -22.24 -0.36 28.26
N ILE A 2 -22.89 -1.55 28.30
CA ILE A 2 -22.34 -2.81 27.76
C ILE A 2 -22.06 -2.80 26.23
N ALA A 3 -22.79 -2.01 25.44
CA ALA A 3 -22.68 -2.04 23.98
C ALA A 3 -21.37 -1.45 23.41
N LEU A 4 -20.76 -0.46 24.08
CA LEU A 4 -19.54 0.19 23.59
C LEU A 4 -18.30 -0.68 23.82
N GLU A 5 -18.19 -1.29 25.00
CA GLU A 5 -17.09 -2.20 25.33
C GLU A 5 -17.04 -3.40 24.39
N ALA A 6 -18.21 -3.98 24.06
CA ALA A 6 -18.32 -5.07 23.09
C ALA A 6 -17.81 -4.65 21.69
N LYS A 7 -18.17 -3.45 21.22
CA LYS A 7 -17.70 -2.94 19.92
C LYS A 7 -16.20 -2.65 19.91
N ILE A 8 -15.67 -2.08 20.99
CA ILE A 8 -14.22 -1.88 21.15
C ILE A 8 -13.52 -3.24 21.17
N ALA A 9 -14.07 -4.25 21.82
CA ALA A 9 -13.53 -5.60 21.83
C ALA A 9 -13.52 -6.24 20.43
N THR A 10 -14.51 -5.97 19.57
CA THR A 10 -14.49 -6.44 18.16
C THR A 10 -13.32 -5.84 17.36
N LEU A 11 -12.98 -4.57 17.61
CA LEU A 11 -11.82 -3.93 16.97
C LEU A 11 -10.49 -4.42 17.54
N ARG A 12 -10.46 -4.88 18.80
CA ARG A 12 -9.25 -5.44 19.41
C ARG A 12 -8.87 -6.72 18.67
N GLY A 13 -7.68 -6.73 18.09
CA GLY A 13 -7.15 -7.82 17.27
C GLY A 13 -7.33 -7.57 15.78
N LEU A 14 -8.34 -6.80 15.35
CA LEU A 14 -8.45 -6.47 13.93
C LEU A 14 -7.45 -5.39 13.52
N GLY A 15 -6.70 -5.67 12.47
CA GLY A 15 -5.74 -4.75 11.85
C GLY A 15 -5.85 -4.78 10.34
N VAL A 16 -5.42 -3.70 9.69
CA VAL A 16 -5.29 -3.65 8.23
C VAL A 16 -3.82 -3.52 7.86
N VAL A 17 -3.39 -4.36 6.92
CA VAL A 17 -2.03 -4.33 6.37
C VAL A 17 -2.09 -4.04 4.88
N VAL A 18 -1.16 -3.23 4.37
CA VAL A 18 -1.09 -2.81 2.97
C VAL A 18 0.27 -3.20 2.40
N GLY A 19 0.29 -3.73 1.19
CA GLY A 19 1.53 -4.13 0.53
C GLY A 19 1.30 -4.95 -0.73
N VAL A 20 2.32 -5.71 -1.11
CA VAL A 20 2.28 -6.63 -2.26
C VAL A 20 2.32 -8.05 -1.73
N THR A 21 1.27 -8.82 -1.98
CA THR A 21 1.17 -10.20 -1.48
C THR A 21 1.84 -11.18 -2.44
N ALA A 22 2.47 -12.22 -1.91
CA ALA A 22 3.08 -13.28 -2.72
C ALA A 22 2.03 -14.19 -3.38
N LYS A 23 0.82 -14.29 -2.79
CA LYS A 23 -0.25 -15.23 -3.18
C LYS A 23 -0.86 -14.97 -4.57
N THR A 24 -0.71 -13.79 -5.14
CA THR A 24 -1.34 -13.41 -6.43
C THR A 24 -0.39 -13.44 -7.64
N ASN A 25 0.84 -13.94 -7.51
CA ASN A 25 1.89 -13.68 -8.51
C ASN A 25 2.33 -14.91 -9.29
N GLY A 26 1.54 -15.29 -10.30
CA GLY A 26 2.06 -16.02 -11.46
C GLY A 26 2.87 -15.07 -12.34
N ARG A 27 4.16 -14.86 -12.03
CA ARG A 27 5.11 -14.27 -12.99
C ARG A 27 6.10 -15.36 -13.36
N SER A 28 6.25 -15.62 -14.66
CA SER A 28 7.19 -16.59 -15.23
C SER A 28 8.66 -16.12 -15.18
N SER A 29 8.98 -15.13 -14.35
CA SER A 29 10.32 -14.54 -14.22
C SER A 29 10.95 -14.89 -12.88
N GLU A 30 12.28 -14.83 -12.79
CA GLU A 30 13.09 -15.12 -11.60
C GLU A 30 12.66 -14.41 -10.29
N PHE A 31 11.87 -13.34 -10.35
CA PHE A 31 11.39 -12.60 -9.17
C PHE A 31 9.87 -12.41 -9.17
N SER A 32 9.25 -12.60 -8.01
CA SER A 32 7.86 -12.27 -7.70
C SER A 32 7.66 -10.75 -7.54
N ASN A 33 6.41 -10.27 -7.66
CA ASN A 33 6.12 -8.85 -7.44
C ASN A 33 6.41 -8.42 -5.98
N ALA A 34 6.29 -9.33 -5.01
CA ALA A 34 6.63 -9.06 -3.62
C ALA A 34 8.14 -8.81 -3.44
N GLU A 35 8.99 -9.61 -4.09
CA GLU A 35 10.44 -9.40 -4.07
C GLU A 35 10.84 -8.12 -4.80
N LEU A 36 10.24 -7.85 -5.97
CA LEU A 36 10.46 -6.60 -6.70
C LEU A 36 10.01 -5.39 -5.89
N ALA A 37 8.87 -5.49 -5.21
CA ALA A 37 8.37 -4.47 -4.30
C ALA A 37 9.40 -4.19 -3.20
N ALA A 38 9.92 -5.22 -2.53
CA ALA A 38 10.91 -5.07 -1.47
C ALA A 38 12.21 -4.42 -1.98
N ILE A 39 12.74 -4.88 -3.12
CA ILE A 39 13.95 -4.31 -3.74
C ILE A 39 13.75 -2.83 -4.05
N HIS A 40 12.59 -2.44 -4.55
CA HIS A 40 12.33 -1.04 -4.88
C HIS A 40 11.99 -0.19 -3.65
N GLU A 41 11.27 -0.72 -2.67
CA GLU A 41 10.88 -0.01 -1.44
C GLU A 41 12.09 0.38 -0.58
N PHE A 42 13.13 -0.47 -0.56
CA PHE A 42 14.35 -0.25 0.24
C PHE A 42 15.60 0.06 -0.59
N GLY A 43 15.54 -0.17 -1.90
CA GLY A 43 16.72 -0.13 -2.76
C GLY A 43 17.60 -1.38 -2.60
N SER A 44 18.60 -1.50 -3.46
CA SER A 44 19.63 -2.53 -3.38
C SER A 44 20.98 -1.92 -3.79
N PRO A 45 21.79 -1.45 -2.82
CA PRO A 45 23.11 -0.89 -3.09
C PRO A 45 24.02 -1.87 -3.84
N ALA A 46 24.01 -3.15 -3.46
CA ALA A 46 24.77 -4.21 -4.11
C ALA A 46 24.47 -4.34 -5.62
N ARG A 47 23.25 -3.99 -6.04
CA ARG A 47 22.80 -4.02 -7.44
C ARG A 47 22.70 -2.63 -8.07
N HIS A 48 23.18 -1.59 -7.39
CA HIS A 48 23.06 -0.19 -7.82
C HIS A 48 21.61 0.24 -8.13
N ILE A 49 20.65 -0.31 -7.38
CA ILE A 49 19.22 0.04 -7.48
C ILE A 49 18.91 1.04 -6.36
N PRO A 50 18.50 2.28 -6.69
CA PRO A 50 18.13 3.24 -5.68
C PRO A 50 16.79 2.90 -5.04
N GLU A 51 16.62 3.32 -3.78
CA GLU A 51 15.35 3.29 -3.06
C GLU A 51 14.29 4.13 -3.80
N ARG A 52 13.10 3.56 -3.93
CA ARG A 52 11.89 4.17 -4.48
C ARG A 52 10.71 3.80 -3.60
N SER A 53 10.72 4.28 -2.35
CA SER A 53 9.69 3.95 -1.36
C SER A 53 8.32 4.48 -1.80
N PHE A 54 7.41 3.55 -2.07
CA PHE A 54 6.02 3.78 -2.47
C PHE A 54 5.03 3.30 -1.41
N LEU A 55 5.50 2.58 -0.38
CA LEU A 55 4.70 2.21 0.78
C LEU A 55 5.04 3.14 1.94
N ARG A 56 6.24 3.04 2.53
CA ARG A 56 6.53 3.74 3.80
C ARG A 56 6.46 5.26 3.68
N LYS A 57 7.24 5.87 2.78
CA LYS A 57 7.32 7.34 2.67
C LYS A 57 5.95 7.97 2.43
N PRO A 58 5.15 7.55 1.42
CA PRO A 58 3.85 8.17 1.19
C PRO A 58 2.83 7.87 2.30
N LEU A 59 2.84 6.68 2.92
CA LEU A 59 1.95 6.39 4.04
C LEU A 59 2.30 7.23 5.29
N ILE A 60 3.59 7.43 5.57
CA ILE A 60 4.04 8.30 6.68
C ILE A 60 3.63 9.75 6.40
N SER A 61 3.88 10.26 5.18
CA SER A 61 3.50 11.63 4.80
C SER A 61 1.98 11.87 4.86
N ASN A 62 1.17 10.82 4.68
CA ASN A 62 -0.30 10.89 4.73
C ASN A 62 -0.89 10.36 6.06
N ALA A 63 -0.07 10.13 7.09
CA ALA A 63 -0.52 9.51 8.34
C ALA A 63 -1.67 10.29 9.01
N ALA A 64 -1.65 11.63 8.94
CA ALA A 64 -2.71 12.47 9.51
C ALA A 64 -4.05 12.29 8.77
N ALA A 65 -4.03 12.19 7.43
CA ALA A 65 -5.23 11.95 6.64
C ALA A 65 -5.82 10.56 6.92
N ILE A 66 -4.96 9.54 6.98
CA ILE A 66 -5.35 8.17 7.34
C ILE A 66 -5.93 8.13 8.76
N ALA A 67 -5.32 8.82 9.73
CA ALA A 67 -5.82 8.88 11.10
C ALA A 67 -7.20 9.55 11.21
N ASN A 68 -7.44 10.61 10.43
CA ASN A 68 -8.75 11.26 10.35
C ASN A 68 -9.81 10.34 9.73
N LEU A 69 -9.45 9.63 8.66
CA LEU A 69 -10.32 8.63 8.05
C LEU A 69 -10.64 7.49 9.04
N ALA A 70 -9.64 7.05 9.81
CA ALA A 70 -9.81 6.01 10.84
C ALA A 70 -10.79 6.45 11.92
N LYS A 71 -10.61 7.67 12.45
CA LYS A 71 -11.50 8.25 13.46
C LYS A 71 -12.95 8.27 12.98
N ASN A 72 -13.18 8.71 11.74
CA ASN A 72 -14.52 8.78 11.16
C ASN A 72 -15.12 7.39 10.93
N ALA A 73 -14.34 6.45 10.40
CA ALA A 73 -14.78 5.07 10.14
C ALA A 73 -15.12 4.33 11.45
N VAL A 74 -14.26 4.44 12.47
CA VAL A 74 -14.50 3.88 13.80
C VAL A 74 -15.73 4.50 14.45
N GLY A 75 -15.93 5.81 14.32
CA GLY A 75 -17.14 6.49 14.80
C GLY A 75 -18.41 5.89 14.20
N LYS A 76 -18.43 5.67 12.87
CA LYS A 76 -19.57 5.03 12.17
C LYS A 76 -19.80 3.58 12.61
N PHE A 77 -18.74 2.83 12.88
CA PHE A 77 -18.84 1.47 13.42
C PHE A 77 -19.43 1.47 14.84
N ILE A 78 -18.94 2.36 15.71
CA ILE A 78 -19.44 2.51 17.08
C ILE A 78 -20.93 2.90 17.10
N THR A 79 -21.39 3.71 16.16
CA THR A 79 -22.83 4.04 16.01
C THR A 79 -23.63 2.96 15.28
N GLY A 80 -22.99 1.91 14.75
CA GLY A 80 -23.66 0.77 14.10
C GLY A 80 -24.04 1.00 12.64
N GLN A 81 -23.48 2.03 12.00
CA GLN A 81 -23.76 2.34 10.60
C GLN A 81 -23.01 1.43 9.61
N ILE A 82 -21.84 0.92 10.03
CA ILE A 82 -20.98 0.04 9.23
C ILE A 82 -20.40 -1.08 10.09
N THR A 83 -19.91 -2.15 9.48
CA THR A 83 -19.18 -3.24 10.17
C THR A 83 -17.73 -2.84 10.47
N ALA A 84 -17.06 -3.60 11.35
CA ALA A 84 -15.65 -3.39 11.65
C ALA A 84 -14.77 -3.62 10.41
N GLU A 85 -15.11 -4.64 9.62
CA GLU A 85 -14.45 -4.97 8.36
C GLU A 85 -14.60 -3.85 7.33
N ALA A 86 -15.77 -3.22 7.25
CA ALA A 86 -15.98 -2.07 6.37
C ALA A 86 -15.18 -0.85 6.82
N ALA A 87 -15.09 -0.60 8.14
CA ALA A 87 -14.29 0.48 8.69
C ALA A 87 -12.79 0.32 8.38
N LEU A 88 -12.26 -0.89 8.57
CA LEU A 88 -10.85 -1.22 8.29
C LEU A 88 -10.58 -1.35 6.78
N GLY A 89 -11.55 -1.82 6.02
CA GLY A 89 -11.48 -1.90 4.56
C GLY A 89 -11.35 -0.51 3.92
N ALA A 90 -12.06 0.50 4.44
CA ALA A 90 -11.91 1.88 3.99
C ALA A 90 -10.48 2.42 4.23
N LEU A 91 -9.86 2.05 5.37
CA LEU A 91 -8.47 2.40 5.66
C LEU A 91 -7.48 1.71 4.71
N GLY A 92 -7.69 0.42 4.48
CA GLY A 92 -6.86 -0.35 3.55
C GLY A 92 -6.95 0.15 2.12
N GLU A 93 -8.15 0.53 1.68
CA GLU A 93 -8.39 1.09 0.35
C GLU A 93 -7.66 2.42 0.17
N GLU A 94 -7.75 3.32 1.15
CA GLU A 94 -7.07 4.61 1.10
C GLU A 94 -5.55 4.45 1.11
N ALA A 95 -5.01 3.61 2.00
CA ALA A 95 -3.57 3.33 2.05
C ALA A 95 -3.05 2.68 0.75
N LYS A 96 -3.82 1.77 0.15
CA LYS A 96 -3.54 1.19 -1.17
C LYS A 96 -3.52 2.30 -2.24
N ASN A 97 -4.51 3.19 -2.22
CA ASN A 97 -4.61 4.29 -3.17
C ASN A 97 -3.41 5.25 -3.05
N ILE A 98 -3.07 5.71 -1.85
CA ILE A 98 -1.89 6.55 -1.57
C ILE A 98 -0.62 5.93 -2.16
N SER A 99 -0.43 4.61 -1.96
CA SER A 99 0.73 3.89 -2.47
C SER A 99 0.77 3.84 -4.00
N LYS A 100 -0.39 3.63 -4.65
CA LYS A 100 -0.52 3.65 -6.11
C LYS A 100 -0.29 5.05 -6.67
N VAL A 101 -0.88 6.07 -6.04
CA VAL A 101 -0.73 7.49 -6.42
C VAL A 101 0.74 7.88 -6.43
N ALA A 102 1.49 7.55 -5.37
CA ALA A 102 2.93 7.81 -5.28
C ALA A 102 3.67 7.29 -6.52
N ILE A 103 3.42 6.04 -6.93
CA ILE A 103 4.03 5.47 -8.15
C ILE A 103 3.59 6.24 -9.41
N THR A 104 2.30 6.56 -9.54
CA THR A 104 1.74 7.16 -10.76
C THR A 104 2.11 8.62 -10.98
N GLU A 105 2.28 9.38 -9.90
CA GLU A 105 2.75 10.78 -9.91
C GLU A 105 4.25 10.86 -10.16
N GLY A 106 4.99 9.80 -9.80
CA GLY A 106 6.41 9.65 -10.08
C GLY A 106 7.22 9.67 -8.80
N ILE A 107 7.98 8.60 -8.57
CA ILE A 107 8.82 8.44 -7.39
C ILE A 107 10.29 8.74 -7.70
N ALA A 108 10.90 9.58 -6.88
CA ALA A 108 12.33 9.83 -6.92
C ALA A 108 13.13 8.60 -6.44
N PRO A 109 14.33 8.36 -7.00
CA PRO A 109 14.97 9.12 -8.07
C PRO A 109 14.50 8.68 -9.47
N ALA A 110 14.61 9.61 -10.42
CA ALA A 110 14.26 9.40 -11.83
C ALA A 110 15.02 8.22 -12.46
N LEU A 111 14.48 7.72 -13.58
CA LEU A 111 15.15 6.68 -14.37
C LEU A 111 16.35 7.26 -15.13
N LYS A 112 17.38 6.44 -15.35
CA LYS A 112 18.52 6.81 -16.21
C LYS A 112 18.03 7.01 -17.66
N PRO A 113 18.63 7.94 -18.45
CA PRO A 113 18.21 8.19 -19.84
C PRO A 113 18.18 6.93 -20.71
N ALA A 114 19.15 6.02 -20.54
CA ALA A 114 19.18 4.74 -21.24
C ALA A 114 17.95 3.85 -20.93
N THR A 115 17.49 3.84 -19.68
CA THR A 115 16.27 3.11 -19.27
C THR A 115 15.03 3.74 -19.88
N ILE A 116 14.94 5.07 -19.87
CA ILE A 116 13.82 5.80 -20.49
C ILE A 116 13.73 5.49 -21.98
N LYS A 117 14.87 5.53 -22.69
CA LYS A 117 14.94 5.21 -24.13
C LYS A 117 14.48 3.77 -24.42
N ARG A 118 14.92 2.81 -23.61
CA ARG A 118 14.52 1.38 -23.76
C ARG A 118 13.03 1.18 -23.48
N LYS A 119 12.53 1.77 -22.39
CA LYS A 119 11.17 1.59 -21.88
C LYS A 119 10.14 2.44 -22.63
N LYS A 120 10.59 3.51 -23.29
CA LYS A 120 9.74 4.57 -23.89
C LYS A 120 8.83 5.26 -22.86
N SER A 121 9.22 5.26 -21.59
CA SER A 121 8.50 5.90 -20.49
C SER A 121 9.48 6.39 -19.42
N SER A 122 9.21 7.56 -18.87
CA SER A 122 10.00 8.17 -17.79
C SER A 122 9.54 7.77 -16.40
N LYS A 123 8.34 7.19 -16.25
CA LYS A 123 7.74 6.87 -14.95
C LYS A 123 8.45 5.67 -14.31
N PRO A 124 9.08 5.82 -13.14
CA PRO A 124 9.65 4.69 -12.42
C PRO A 124 8.58 3.67 -12.01
N LEU A 125 8.95 2.40 -11.84
CA LEU A 125 8.08 1.30 -11.36
C LEU A 125 6.86 0.94 -12.23
N ILE A 126 6.60 1.65 -13.34
CA ILE A 126 5.47 1.37 -14.25
C ILE A 126 5.97 0.90 -15.61
N ASP A 127 6.28 -0.39 -15.77
CA ASP A 127 6.60 -0.96 -17.09
C ASP A 127 5.36 -1.61 -17.71
N THR A 128 4.95 -2.75 -17.17
CA THR A 128 3.70 -3.45 -17.53
C THR A 128 2.52 -3.06 -16.65
N GLY A 129 2.75 -2.30 -15.58
CA GLY A 129 1.74 -2.03 -14.53
C GLY A 129 1.51 -3.20 -13.56
N GLN A 130 2.15 -4.36 -13.75
CA GLN A 130 1.97 -5.54 -12.88
C GLN A 130 2.26 -5.24 -11.41
N LEU A 131 3.38 -4.56 -11.11
CA LEU A 131 3.72 -4.16 -9.74
C LEU A 131 2.66 -3.23 -9.13
N LEU A 132 2.26 -2.20 -9.88
CA LEU A 132 1.21 -1.25 -9.45
C LEU A 132 -0.10 -1.98 -9.13
N ASN A 133 -0.51 -2.92 -10.00
CA ASN A 133 -1.74 -3.68 -9.83
C ASN A 133 -1.66 -4.69 -8.69
N SER A 134 -0.46 -5.15 -8.32
CA SER A 134 -0.25 -6.09 -7.22
C SER A 134 -0.35 -5.45 -5.82
N ILE A 135 -0.37 -4.11 -5.73
CA ILE A 135 -0.57 -3.41 -4.46
C ILE A 135 -2.01 -3.62 -3.99
N THR A 136 -2.14 -4.21 -2.81
CA THR A 136 -3.42 -4.54 -2.18
C THR A 136 -3.35 -4.34 -0.66
N TYR A 137 -4.45 -4.57 0.03
CA TYR A 137 -4.52 -4.64 1.48
C TYR A 137 -5.20 -5.93 1.93
N GLU A 138 -5.05 -6.24 3.21
CA GLU A 138 -5.72 -7.35 3.87
C GLU A 138 -6.14 -6.92 5.27
N VAL A 139 -7.39 -7.21 5.63
CA VAL A 139 -7.88 -7.07 7.01
C VAL A 139 -7.63 -8.39 7.71
N ARG A 140 -6.88 -8.36 8.81
CA ARG A 140 -6.44 -9.53 9.58
C ARG A 140 -6.87 -9.40 11.05
N LYS A 141 -6.94 -10.54 11.74
CA LYS A 141 -7.12 -10.66 13.19
C LYS A 141 -5.78 -10.83 13.89
#